data_AF-A0A8H6F7F5-F1
#
_entry.id   AF-A0A8H6F7F5-F1
#
_cell.length_a   1.000
_cell.length_b   1.000
_cell.length_c   1.000
_cell.angle_alpha   90.00
_cell.angle_beta   90.00
_cell.angle_gamma   90.00
#
_symmetry.space_group_name_H-M   'P 1'
#
loop_
_entity.id
_entity.type
_entity.pdbx_description
1 polymer ?
#
loop_
_entity_poly.entity_id
_entity_poly.type
_entity_poly.pdbx_seq_one_letter_code
_entity_poly.pdbx_strand_id
1 'polypeptide(L)'
;MAFLKVNSLSSRNTNTESGILRANNNTSVDVLLNSIAGESLQASWRCIAPLGRFVEIGKADSVQNSYHEVKRFLGSETFEGVDLTVVAKYEPDIFIKLLTEVLELYRTSAIEAVSPITSFGMSEIQIAMSLMQGGKHMGKNIIRSHGDEVALPPLIYTTIAHADASYPITGGTGGIGRSLASWLAKNGAKHIVLVSRSGSSSASAHALVEDIDILDNGVPIAVRKCDVSNQAQLEDLINGIQGTMPPTKDVSWCHNAPRFEYFIMLASLYSIVGTRGQAAYAATNTFIDSLTAFRRSQNLLASTIDIGSFEDVGCVAEAEQELRVVFSHLARDRIQEK
;
A
#
# COMPACT_ATOMS: atom_id res chain seq x y z
N MET A 1 2.93 47.05 -10.23
CA MET A 1 3.84 46.05 -9.64
C MET A 1 3.51 45.98 -8.16
N ALA A 2 2.51 45.17 -7.79
CA ALA A 2 2.13 45.00 -6.40
C ALA A 2 3.21 44.15 -5.73
N PHE A 3 3.96 44.73 -4.81
CA PHE A 3 4.92 43.98 -4.01
C PHE A 3 4.13 42.98 -3.15
N LEU A 4 4.22 41.69 -3.48
CA LEU A 4 3.85 40.62 -2.57
C LEU A 4 4.78 40.75 -1.35
N LYS A 5 4.25 41.25 -0.24
CA LYS A 5 5.00 41.33 1.02
C LYS A 5 5.17 39.91 1.54
N VAL A 6 6.36 39.34 1.34
CA VAL A 6 6.70 38.01 1.85
C VAL A 6 7.09 38.14 3.32
N ASN A 7 6.26 37.59 4.20
CA ASN A 7 6.58 37.44 5.62
C ASN A 7 6.89 35.96 5.90
N SER A 8 7.98 35.69 6.60
CA SER A 8 8.34 34.33 7.02
C SER A 8 8.17 34.16 8.54
N LEU A 9 7.56 33.05 8.94
CA LEU A 9 7.29 32.70 10.33
C LEU A 9 7.73 31.24 10.57
N SER A 10 8.10 30.91 11.81
CA SER A 10 8.43 29.53 12.18
C SER A 10 7.16 28.69 12.33
N SER A 11 7.11 27.55 11.65
CA SER A 11 6.05 26.54 11.81
C SER A 11 6.25 25.63 13.02
N ARG A 12 7.36 25.78 13.77
CA ARG A 12 7.71 24.94 14.93
C ARG A 12 7.50 25.60 16.28
N ASN A 13 7.04 26.85 16.30
CA ASN A 13 6.88 27.63 17.51
C ASN A 13 5.39 27.77 17.87
N THR A 14 5.10 27.79 19.17
CA THR A 14 3.76 27.96 19.74
C THR A 14 3.17 29.36 19.49
N ASN A 15 3.98 30.33 19.07
CA ASN A 15 3.56 31.71 18.77
C ASN A 15 2.98 31.89 17.35
N THR A 16 2.25 30.89 16.85
CA THR A 16 1.71 30.91 15.47
C THR A 16 0.74 32.07 15.26
N GLU A 17 -0.22 32.27 16.17
CA GLU A 17 -1.26 33.30 16.09
C GLU A 17 -0.69 34.73 16.11
N SER A 18 0.11 35.05 17.13
CA SER A 18 0.76 36.36 17.24
C SER A 18 1.73 36.62 16.09
N GLY A 19 2.38 35.58 15.56
CA GLY A 19 3.21 35.64 14.37
C GLY A 19 2.42 36.07 13.13
N ILE A 20 1.30 35.39 12.85
CA ILE A 20 0.43 35.64 11.70
C ILE A 20 -0.16 37.04 11.77
N LEU A 21 -0.75 37.41 12.92
CA LEU A 21 -1.34 38.73 13.10
C LEU A 21 -0.29 39.83 12.91
N ARG A 22 0.90 39.72 13.52
CA ARG A 22 1.96 40.71 13.37
C ARG A 22 2.45 40.83 11.92
N ALA A 23 2.59 39.71 11.22
CA ALA A 23 2.95 39.71 9.80
C ALA A 23 1.88 40.44 8.95
N ASN A 24 0.62 40.38 9.37
CA ASN A 24 -0.52 41.01 8.75
C ASN A 24 -0.96 42.31 9.45
N ASN A 25 -0.02 43.13 9.94
CA ASN A 25 -0.30 44.44 10.56
C ASN A 25 -1.31 44.38 11.73
N ASN A 26 -1.28 43.31 12.51
CA ASN A 26 -2.20 42.98 13.60
C ASN A 26 -3.67 42.83 13.16
N THR A 27 -3.89 42.35 11.93
CA THR A 27 -5.23 42.08 11.38
C THR A 27 -5.38 40.61 10.96
N SER A 28 -6.63 40.16 10.92
CA SER A 28 -7.00 38.80 10.49
C SER A 28 -6.77 38.55 9.00
N VAL A 29 -6.72 37.29 8.59
CA VAL A 29 -6.44 36.84 7.22
C VAL A 29 -7.73 36.36 6.54
N ASP A 30 -7.92 36.69 5.26
CA ASP A 30 -9.11 36.27 4.51
C ASP A 30 -9.09 34.79 4.11
N VAL A 31 -7.91 34.28 3.72
CA VAL A 31 -7.74 32.89 3.28
C VAL A 31 -6.49 32.30 3.92
N LEU A 32 -6.62 31.11 4.51
CA LEU A 32 -5.51 30.38 5.10
C LEU A 32 -5.43 28.97 4.51
N LEU A 33 -4.29 28.64 3.92
CA LEU A 33 -3.98 27.28 3.46
C LEU A 33 -3.13 26.57 4.53
N ASN A 34 -3.71 25.55 5.17
CA ASN A 34 -3.12 24.87 6.33
C ASN A 34 -2.65 23.46 5.98
N SER A 35 -1.49 23.08 6.52
CA SER A 35 -0.99 21.69 6.50
C SER A 35 -0.33 21.28 7.82
N ILE A 36 -0.48 22.09 8.87
CA ILE A 36 0.12 21.87 10.20
C ILE A 36 -0.95 21.39 11.18
N ALA A 37 -0.54 20.69 12.22
CA ALA A 37 -1.44 19.97 13.12
C ALA A 37 -1.48 20.54 14.54
N GLY A 38 -2.47 20.12 15.34
CA GLY A 38 -2.55 20.36 16.78
C GLY A 38 -2.78 21.83 17.16
N GLU A 39 -2.09 22.32 18.20
CA GLU A 39 -2.29 23.68 18.72
C GLU A 39 -2.02 24.77 17.68
N SER A 40 -1.05 24.56 16.79
CA SER A 40 -0.75 25.51 15.72
C SER A 40 -1.88 25.60 14.70
N LEU A 41 -2.63 24.52 14.44
CA LEU A 41 -3.83 24.57 13.61
C LEU A 41 -4.89 25.45 14.27
N GLN A 42 -5.15 25.25 15.57
CA GLN A 42 -6.13 26.04 16.31
C GLN A 42 -5.75 27.53 16.36
N ALA A 43 -4.45 27.82 16.55
CA ALA A 43 -3.91 29.16 16.50
C ALA A 43 -4.11 29.81 15.11
N SER A 44 -3.86 29.06 14.03
CA SER A 44 -4.14 29.50 12.66
C SER A 44 -5.63 29.77 12.43
N TRP A 45 -6.53 28.92 12.95
CA TRP A 45 -7.99 29.07 12.80
C TRP A 45 -8.54 30.35 13.46
N ARG A 46 -7.93 30.77 14.57
CA ARG A 46 -8.26 32.06 15.23
C ARG A 46 -7.82 33.29 14.44
N CYS A 47 -6.92 33.14 13.48
CA CYS A 47 -6.43 34.25 12.67
C CYS A 47 -7.33 34.61 11.49
N ILE A 48 -8.37 33.82 11.18
CA ILE A 48 -9.26 34.06 10.04
C ILE A 48 -10.16 35.29 10.28
N ALA A 49 -10.39 36.10 9.24
CA ALA A 49 -11.33 37.22 9.30
C ALA A 49 -12.78 36.71 9.22
N PRO A 50 -13.80 37.44 9.72
CA PRO A 50 -15.20 37.13 9.40
C PRO A 50 -15.40 36.96 7.88
N LEU A 51 -16.20 35.98 7.47
CA LEU A 51 -16.39 35.55 6.06
C LEU A 51 -15.15 34.90 5.41
N GLY A 52 -14.06 34.70 6.15
CA GLY A 52 -12.83 34.12 5.64
C GLY A 52 -12.88 32.60 5.48
N ARG A 53 -11.90 32.05 4.75
CA ARG A 53 -11.84 30.63 4.34
C ARG A 53 -10.59 29.97 4.89
N PHE A 54 -10.77 28.84 5.58
CA PHE A 54 -9.69 28.00 6.04
C PHE A 54 -9.66 26.71 5.22
N VAL A 55 -8.59 26.52 4.46
CA VAL A 55 -8.39 25.40 3.53
C VAL A 55 -7.40 24.43 4.15
N GLU A 56 -7.89 23.30 4.64
CA GLU A 56 -7.10 22.26 5.27
C GLU A 56 -6.68 21.21 4.24
N ILE A 57 -5.37 21.06 4.00
CA ILE A 57 -4.80 19.99 3.18
C ILE A 57 -4.09 18.92 4.01
N GLY A 58 -3.87 19.17 5.31
CA GLY A 58 -3.35 18.22 6.26
C GLY A 58 -4.42 17.19 6.69
N LYS A 59 -3.96 16.00 7.08
CA LYS A 59 -4.86 14.90 7.49
C LYS A 59 -4.78 14.55 8.97
N ALA A 60 -3.74 15.00 9.68
CA ALA A 60 -3.44 14.53 11.03
C ALA A 60 -4.60 14.75 12.03
N ASP A 61 -5.07 16.00 12.18
CA ASP A 61 -6.18 16.34 13.09
C ASP A 61 -7.52 15.75 12.66
N SER A 62 -7.79 15.71 11.35
CA SER A 62 -9.01 15.11 10.81
C SER A 62 -9.07 13.60 11.10
N VAL A 63 -7.93 12.89 11.02
CA VAL A 63 -7.84 11.46 11.35
C VAL A 63 -8.00 11.22 12.84
N GLN A 64 -7.51 12.13 13.68
CA GLN A 64 -7.59 12.04 15.14
C GLN A 64 -8.92 12.54 15.72
N ASN A 65 -9.81 13.06 14.88
CA ASN A 65 -11.07 13.68 15.29
C ASN A 65 -10.85 14.80 16.33
N SER A 66 -9.84 15.65 16.07
CA SER A 66 -9.52 16.79 16.91
C SER A 66 -10.70 17.77 17.02
N TYR A 67 -10.80 18.45 18.16
CA TYR A 67 -11.78 19.50 18.39
C TYR A 67 -11.49 20.74 17.54
N HIS A 68 -12.53 21.40 17.05
CA HIS A 68 -12.45 22.72 16.40
C HIS A 68 -13.41 23.71 17.06
N GLU A 69 -12.96 24.96 17.22
CA GLU A 69 -13.76 26.02 17.82
C GLU A 69 -14.96 26.41 16.95
N VAL A 70 -16.17 25.96 17.33
CA VAL A 70 -17.43 26.23 16.62
C VAL A 70 -17.84 27.70 16.70
N LYS A 71 -17.39 28.43 17.73
CA LYS A 71 -17.68 29.88 17.91
C LYS A 71 -17.28 30.69 16.68
N ARG A 72 -16.28 30.23 15.93
CA ARG A 72 -15.79 30.92 14.74
C ARG A 72 -16.91 31.10 13.74
N PHE A 73 -17.73 30.08 13.45
CA PHE A 73 -18.84 30.18 12.48
C PHE A 73 -19.87 31.31 12.73
N LEU A 74 -19.87 31.97 13.90
CA LEU A 74 -20.65 33.20 14.12
C LEU A 74 -20.24 34.36 13.20
N GLY A 75 -18.99 34.41 12.75
CA GLY A 75 -18.51 35.37 11.75
C GLY A 75 -18.72 34.90 10.30
N SER A 76 -19.43 33.77 10.10
CA SER A 76 -19.64 33.15 8.79
C SER A 76 -18.36 32.70 8.08
N GLU A 77 -17.31 32.37 8.84
CA GLU A 77 -16.09 31.71 8.36
C GLU A 77 -16.40 30.32 7.78
N THR A 78 -15.68 29.90 6.73
CA THR A 78 -15.75 28.52 6.19
C THR A 78 -14.51 27.72 6.54
N PHE A 79 -14.71 26.43 6.84
CA PHE A 79 -13.64 25.46 7.05
C PHE A 79 -13.80 24.34 6.03
N GLU A 80 -12.82 24.20 5.14
CA GLU A 80 -12.88 23.33 3.96
C GLU A 80 -11.70 22.35 3.99
N GLY A 81 -11.98 21.05 4.17
CA GLY A 81 -10.99 20.01 3.98
C GLY A 81 -10.84 19.66 2.49
N VAL A 82 -9.63 19.77 1.95
CA VAL A 82 -9.34 19.52 0.53
C VAL A 82 -8.40 18.33 0.40
N ASP A 83 -8.93 17.25 -0.18
CA ASP A 83 -8.16 16.07 -0.54
C ASP A 83 -8.29 15.79 -2.04
N LEU A 84 -7.22 16.05 -2.79
CA LEU A 84 -7.21 15.83 -4.24
C LEU A 84 -7.44 14.37 -4.62
N THR A 85 -7.16 13.40 -3.73
CA THR A 85 -7.48 11.99 -4.00
C THR A 85 -8.99 11.72 -3.92
N VAL A 86 -9.70 12.45 -3.05
CA VAL A 86 -11.16 12.40 -2.94
C VAL A 86 -11.79 13.10 -4.15
N VAL A 87 -11.27 14.27 -4.55
CA VAL A 87 -11.73 14.98 -5.75
C VAL A 87 -11.55 14.11 -6.99
N ALA A 88 -10.38 13.51 -7.19
CA ALA A 88 -10.14 12.61 -8.32
C ALA A 88 -11.09 11.40 -8.32
N LYS A 89 -11.49 10.92 -7.14
CA LYS A 89 -12.37 9.76 -6.98
C LYS A 89 -13.85 10.06 -7.27
N TYR A 90 -14.37 11.17 -6.75
CA TYR A 90 -15.81 11.44 -6.77
C TYR A 90 -16.21 12.54 -7.77
N GLU A 91 -15.27 13.40 -8.16
CA GLU A 91 -15.49 14.54 -9.06
C GLU A 91 -14.37 14.62 -10.14
N PRO A 92 -14.27 13.60 -11.02
CA PRO A 92 -13.16 13.49 -11.97
C PRO A 92 -13.10 14.65 -12.96
N ASP A 93 -14.25 15.21 -13.37
CA ASP A 93 -14.30 16.36 -14.28
C ASP A 93 -13.67 17.61 -13.65
N ILE A 94 -13.89 17.83 -12.34
CA ILE A 94 -13.25 18.90 -11.60
C ILE A 94 -11.74 18.67 -11.53
N PHE A 95 -11.31 17.45 -11.24
CA PHE A 95 -9.89 17.11 -11.19
C PHE A 95 -9.17 17.36 -12.54
N ILE A 96 -9.77 16.94 -13.65
CA ILE A 96 -9.24 17.16 -15.00
C ILE A 96 -9.16 18.65 -15.31
N LYS A 97 -10.20 19.41 -14.97
CA LYS A 97 -10.22 20.87 -15.13
C LYS A 97 -9.08 21.53 -14.35
N LEU A 98 -8.92 21.19 -13.06
CA LEU A 98 -7.85 21.72 -12.22
C LEU A 98 -6.47 21.40 -12.78
N LEU A 99 -6.24 20.15 -13.22
CA LEU A 99 -4.98 19.76 -13.83
C LEU A 99 -4.69 20.55 -15.11
N THR A 100 -5.71 20.77 -15.94
CA THR A 100 -5.60 21.56 -17.18
C THR A 100 -5.24 23.01 -16.89
N GLU A 101 -5.86 23.62 -15.88
CA GLU A 101 -5.55 24.99 -15.44
C GLU A 101 -4.09 25.10 -14.95
N VAL A 102 -3.61 24.13 -14.16
CA VAL A 102 -2.20 24.10 -13.72
C VAL A 102 -1.24 24.00 -14.89
N LEU A 103 -1.55 23.17 -15.89
CA LEU A 103 -0.72 23.04 -17.10
C LEU A 103 -0.69 24.34 -17.91
N GLU A 104 -1.82 25.07 -17.99
CA GLU A 104 -1.86 26.37 -18.66
C GLU A 104 -1.06 27.43 -17.89
N LEU A 105 -1.11 27.43 -16.55
CA LEU A 105 -0.25 28.30 -15.73
C LEU A 105 1.24 28.00 -15.97
N TYR A 106 1.61 26.73 -16.16
CA TYR A 106 2.98 26.36 -16.50
C TYR A 106 3.36 26.83 -17.90
N ARG A 107 2.45 26.63 -18.88
CA ARG A 107 2.65 27.05 -20.28
C ARG A 107 2.82 28.56 -20.42
N THR A 108 2.08 29.33 -19.61
CA THR A 108 2.16 30.80 -19.56
C THR A 108 3.27 31.33 -18.65
N SER A 109 4.06 30.43 -18.03
CA SER A 109 5.12 30.75 -17.07
C SER A 109 4.63 31.55 -15.85
N ALA A 110 3.34 31.46 -15.52
CA ALA A 110 2.78 32.00 -14.28
C ALA A 110 3.19 31.16 -13.05
N ILE A 111 3.51 29.88 -13.28
CA ILE A 111 4.16 29.01 -12.31
C ILE A 111 5.39 28.37 -12.95
N GLU A 112 6.37 28.03 -12.11
CA GLU A 112 7.61 27.38 -12.54
C GLU A 112 7.74 26.00 -11.88
N ALA A 113 8.71 25.20 -12.35
CA ALA A 113 9.03 23.95 -11.71
C ALA A 113 9.49 24.18 -10.26
N VAL A 114 9.06 23.31 -9.35
CA VAL A 114 9.49 23.36 -7.95
C VAL A 114 11.01 23.26 -7.86
N SER A 115 11.62 24.16 -7.09
CA SER A 115 13.06 24.21 -6.86
C SER A 115 13.35 24.32 -5.35
N PRO A 116 14.40 23.67 -4.82
CA PRO A 116 15.36 22.81 -5.53
C PRO A 116 14.80 21.41 -5.83
N ILE A 117 15.32 20.78 -6.88
CA ILE A 117 15.11 19.35 -7.17
C ILE A 117 16.37 18.59 -6.71
N THR A 118 16.22 17.77 -5.67
CA THR A 118 17.29 16.89 -5.20
C THR A 118 17.11 15.52 -5.85
N SER A 119 18.08 15.09 -6.66
CA SER A 119 18.02 13.78 -7.31
C SER A 119 18.87 12.77 -6.53
N PHE A 120 18.32 11.58 -6.33
CA PHE A 120 19.00 10.45 -5.72
C PHE A 120 19.03 9.29 -6.70
N GLY A 121 20.10 8.51 -6.65
CA GLY A 121 20.15 7.23 -7.33
C GLY A 121 19.21 6.20 -6.69
N MET A 122 18.89 5.12 -7.43
CA MET A 122 18.10 4.01 -6.90
C MET A 122 18.77 3.35 -5.69
N SER A 123 20.11 3.30 -5.69
CA SER A 123 20.93 2.82 -4.56
C SER A 123 20.81 3.70 -3.30
N GLU A 124 20.39 4.96 -3.45
CA GLU A 124 20.34 5.95 -2.38
C GLU A 124 18.92 6.15 -1.83
N ILE A 125 17.96 5.29 -2.19
CA ILE A 125 16.55 5.43 -1.79
C ILE A 125 16.37 5.54 -0.27
N GLN A 126 17.17 4.82 0.51
CA GLN A 126 17.13 4.87 1.98
C GLN A 126 17.55 6.24 2.52
N ILE A 127 18.53 6.89 1.88
CA ILE A 127 18.97 8.25 2.22
C ILE A 127 17.86 9.23 1.90
N ALA A 128 17.26 9.12 0.71
CA ALA A 128 16.15 9.97 0.29
C ALA A 128 14.94 9.88 1.24
N MET A 129 14.57 8.67 1.67
CA MET A 129 13.50 8.44 2.65
C MET A 129 13.84 8.99 4.03
N SER A 130 15.06 8.77 4.51
CA SER A 130 15.51 9.27 5.82
C SER A 130 15.49 10.80 5.89
N LEU A 131 15.91 11.45 4.80
CA LEU A 131 15.91 12.91 4.68
C LEU A 131 14.48 13.50 4.64
N MET A 132 13.55 12.77 4.01
CA MET A 132 12.12 13.11 4.00
C MET A 132 11.48 12.96 5.39
N GLN A 133 11.71 11.84 6.08
CA GLN A 133 11.19 11.61 7.43
C GLN A 133 11.67 12.66 8.43
N GLY A 134 12.93 13.09 8.31
CA GLY A 134 13.48 14.15 9.17
C GLY A 134 12.93 15.55 8.88
N GLY A 135 12.15 15.74 7.81
CA GLY A 135 11.68 17.05 7.35
C GLY A 135 12.84 17.98 6.98
N LYS A 136 13.96 17.42 6.50
CA LYS A 136 15.20 18.15 6.18
C LYS A 136 15.40 18.36 4.67
N HIS A 137 14.34 18.22 3.86
CA HIS A 137 14.37 18.62 2.45
C HIS A 137 13.71 19.98 2.21
N MET A 138 14.15 20.64 1.16
CA MET A 138 13.42 21.71 0.49
C MET A 138 13.14 21.29 -0.95
N GLY A 139 12.00 21.72 -1.49
CA GLY A 139 11.59 21.37 -2.85
C GLY A 139 11.24 19.88 -3.00
N LYS A 140 11.71 19.25 -4.08
CA LYS A 140 11.31 17.89 -4.46
C LYS A 140 12.49 16.93 -4.49
N ASN A 141 12.35 15.78 -3.82
CA ASN A 141 13.26 14.65 -3.96
C ASN A 141 12.79 13.74 -5.11
N ILE A 142 13.69 13.38 -6.03
CA ILE A 142 13.41 12.50 -7.19
C ILE A 142 14.36 11.30 -7.15
N ILE A 143 13.83 10.09 -7.32
CA ILE A 143 14.64 8.88 -7.52
C ILE A 143 14.82 8.65 -9.02
N ARG A 144 16.07 8.49 -9.46
CA ARG A 144 16.40 8.15 -10.85
C ARG A 144 16.68 6.66 -10.94
N SER A 145 16.01 6.00 -11.88
CA SER A 145 16.14 4.55 -12.09
C SER A 145 17.23 4.17 -13.11
N HIS A 146 17.84 5.13 -13.80
CA HIS A 146 18.72 4.87 -14.94
C HIS A 146 20.18 5.24 -14.62
N GLY A 147 21.11 4.30 -14.82
CA GLY A 147 22.55 4.52 -14.66
C GLY A 147 23.16 4.07 -13.33
N ASP A 148 22.36 3.56 -12.39
CA ASP A 148 22.86 3.03 -11.12
C ASP A 148 23.01 1.51 -11.18
N GLU A 149 24.24 1.03 -11.00
CA GLU A 149 24.50 -0.37 -10.64
C GLU A 149 24.16 -0.54 -9.15
N VAL A 150 22.92 -0.91 -8.87
CA VAL A 150 22.58 -1.45 -7.56
C VAL A 150 23.18 -2.85 -7.49
N ALA A 151 24.05 -3.11 -6.52
CA ALA A 151 24.51 -4.45 -6.20
C ALA A 151 23.32 -5.27 -5.69
N LEU A 152 22.52 -5.76 -6.62
CA LEU A 152 21.56 -6.81 -6.35
C LEU A 152 22.39 -8.06 -6.03
N PRO A 153 22.08 -8.82 -4.98
CA PRO A 153 22.60 -10.18 -4.91
C PRO A 153 22.28 -10.85 -6.25
N PRO A 154 23.21 -11.63 -6.84
CA PRO A 154 22.99 -12.23 -8.15
C PRO A 154 21.63 -12.93 -8.10
N LEU A 155 20.73 -12.53 -9.00
CA LEU A 155 19.49 -13.25 -9.22
C LEU A 155 19.87 -14.61 -9.77
N ILE A 156 20.10 -15.56 -8.85
CA ILE A 156 20.18 -16.96 -9.19
C ILE A 156 18.74 -17.36 -9.49
N TYR A 157 18.36 -17.29 -10.76
CA TYR A 157 17.20 -18.01 -11.26
C TYR A 157 17.57 -19.50 -11.29
N THR A 158 17.58 -20.14 -10.12
CA THR A 158 17.45 -21.60 -10.06
C THR A 158 16.02 -21.96 -10.44
N THR A 159 15.86 -23.06 -11.17
CA THR A 159 14.56 -23.67 -11.54
C THR A 159 13.50 -23.43 -10.48
N ILE A 160 12.48 -22.63 -10.81
CA ILE A 160 11.53 -22.09 -9.83
C ILE A 160 10.60 -23.19 -9.30
N ALA A 161 10.28 -24.18 -10.13
CA ALA A 161 9.56 -25.36 -9.71
C ALA A 161 10.33 -26.64 -10.05
N HIS A 162 10.43 -27.51 -9.05
CA HIS A 162 11.06 -28.81 -9.07
C HIS A 162 9.98 -29.86 -9.31
N ALA A 163 10.23 -30.73 -10.30
CA ALA A 163 9.32 -31.82 -10.61
C ALA A 163 9.21 -32.87 -9.49
N ASP A 164 10.22 -32.95 -8.61
CA ASP A 164 10.36 -33.90 -7.50
C ASP A 164 10.02 -33.28 -6.14
N ALA A 165 9.14 -32.27 -6.12
CA ALA A 165 8.73 -31.54 -4.94
C ALA A 165 7.20 -31.38 -4.84
N SER A 166 6.69 -31.33 -3.62
CA SER A 166 5.27 -31.05 -3.35
C SER A 166 5.04 -29.63 -2.84
N TYR A 167 4.04 -28.96 -3.42
CA TYR A 167 3.68 -27.55 -3.20
C TYR A 167 2.27 -27.41 -2.60
N PRO A 168 2.11 -27.44 -1.27
CA PRO A 168 0.85 -27.02 -0.67
C PRO A 168 0.54 -25.56 -0.99
N ILE A 169 -0.72 -25.12 -0.98
CA ILE A 169 -1.07 -23.70 -1.14
C ILE A 169 -2.20 -23.40 -0.20
N THR A 170 -1.93 -22.66 0.87
CA THR A 170 -2.95 -22.27 1.84
C THR A 170 -3.86 -21.20 1.26
N GLY A 171 -5.17 -21.39 1.39
CA GLY A 171 -6.13 -20.60 0.62
C GLY A 171 -6.10 -20.91 -0.89
N GLY A 172 -5.54 -22.05 -1.29
CA GLY A 172 -5.30 -22.43 -2.68
C GLY A 172 -6.54 -22.47 -3.57
N THR A 173 -7.74 -22.60 -2.99
CA THR A 173 -9.01 -22.58 -3.73
C THR A 173 -9.54 -21.16 -4.03
N GLY A 174 -8.93 -20.11 -3.46
CA GLY A 174 -9.26 -18.70 -3.72
C GLY A 174 -8.53 -18.15 -4.96
N GLY A 175 -8.98 -17.02 -5.52
CA GLY A 175 -8.50 -16.51 -6.82
C GLY A 175 -6.98 -16.44 -6.98
N ILE A 176 -6.27 -15.87 -5.98
CA ILE A 176 -4.81 -15.77 -6.00
C ILE A 176 -4.15 -17.16 -5.93
N GLY A 177 -4.64 -18.03 -5.04
CA GLY A 177 -4.12 -19.39 -4.87
C GLY A 177 -4.25 -20.23 -6.14
N ARG A 178 -5.35 -20.06 -6.88
CA ARG A 178 -5.58 -20.73 -8.16
C ARG A 178 -4.62 -20.27 -9.25
N SER A 179 -4.38 -18.96 -9.33
CA SER A 179 -3.45 -18.37 -10.30
C SER A 179 -2.01 -18.83 -10.02
N LEU A 180 -1.62 -18.83 -8.73
CA LEU A 180 -0.33 -19.38 -8.31
C LEU A 180 -0.18 -20.88 -8.64
N ALA A 181 -1.23 -21.67 -8.46
CA ALA A 181 -1.21 -23.09 -8.83
C ALA A 181 -1.01 -23.30 -10.33
N SER A 182 -1.75 -22.55 -11.16
CA SER A 182 -1.59 -22.56 -12.62
C SER A 182 -0.18 -22.15 -13.05
N TRP A 183 0.36 -21.10 -12.45
CA TRP A 183 1.72 -20.64 -12.70
C TRP A 183 2.77 -21.67 -12.29
N LEU A 184 2.63 -22.31 -11.13
CA LEU A 184 3.55 -23.37 -10.69
C LEU A 184 3.53 -24.57 -11.64
N ALA A 185 2.35 -24.99 -12.10
CA ALA A 185 2.22 -26.08 -13.07
C ALA A 185 2.94 -25.76 -14.39
N LYS A 186 2.72 -24.55 -14.94
CA LYS A 186 3.42 -24.03 -16.13
C LYS A 186 4.94 -24.00 -15.99
N ASN A 187 5.43 -23.79 -14.76
CA ASN A 187 6.86 -23.70 -14.47
C ASN A 187 7.50 -25.04 -14.05
N GLY A 188 6.78 -26.17 -14.17
CA GLY A 188 7.34 -27.51 -14.02
C GLY A 188 7.02 -28.22 -12.70
N ALA A 189 6.18 -27.64 -11.84
CA ALA A 189 5.67 -28.33 -10.66
C ALA A 189 4.81 -29.52 -11.08
N LYS A 190 5.03 -30.69 -10.46
CA LYS A 190 4.23 -31.91 -10.73
C LYS A 190 3.32 -32.34 -9.59
N HIS A 191 3.48 -31.76 -8.41
CA HIS A 191 2.74 -32.14 -7.21
C HIS A 191 2.23 -30.89 -6.49
N ILE A 192 1.00 -30.47 -6.80
CA ILE A 192 0.38 -29.26 -6.21
C ILE A 192 -0.76 -29.68 -5.29
N VAL A 193 -0.81 -29.11 -4.08
CA VAL A 193 -1.82 -29.43 -3.07
C VAL A 193 -2.56 -28.16 -2.63
N LEU A 194 -3.82 -27.97 -3.05
CA LEU A 194 -4.61 -26.82 -2.62
C LEU A 194 -5.20 -27.09 -1.25
N VAL A 195 -4.89 -26.22 -0.29
CA VAL A 195 -5.30 -26.34 1.10
C VAL A 195 -6.35 -25.29 1.41
N SER A 196 -7.52 -25.72 1.85
CA SER A 196 -8.59 -24.81 2.27
C SER A 196 -9.41 -25.38 3.42
N ARG A 197 -10.11 -24.53 4.17
CA ARG A 197 -11.00 -24.97 5.26
C ARG A 197 -12.21 -25.76 4.75
N SER A 198 -12.63 -25.51 3.51
CA SER A 198 -13.81 -26.14 2.90
C SER A 198 -13.48 -27.37 2.05
N GLY A 199 -12.19 -27.61 1.77
CA GLY A 199 -11.74 -28.71 0.91
C GLY A 199 -12.27 -28.59 -0.52
N SER A 200 -12.59 -29.73 -1.13
CA SER A 200 -13.17 -29.80 -2.48
C SER A 200 -14.62 -29.31 -2.55
N SER A 201 -15.27 -29.02 -1.42
CA SER A 201 -16.71 -28.69 -1.38
C SER A 201 -17.08 -27.33 -2.01
N SER A 202 -16.11 -26.53 -2.48
CA SER A 202 -16.41 -25.26 -3.15
C SER A 202 -16.54 -25.44 -4.67
N ALA A 203 -17.52 -24.75 -5.27
CA ALA A 203 -17.69 -24.71 -6.72
C ALA A 203 -16.41 -24.23 -7.45
N SER A 204 -15.68 -23.30 -6.82
CA SER A 204 -14.40 -22.78 -7.31
C SER A 204 -13.24 -23.79 -7.28
N ALA A 205 -13.30 -24.82 -6.43
CA ALA A 205 -12.30 -25.87 -6.40
C ALA A 205 -12.52 -26.87 -7.55
N HIS A 206 -13.78 -27.15 -7.89
CA HIS A 206 -14.13 -28.02 -9.02
C HIS A 206 -13.79 -27.38 -10.36
N ALA A 207 -14.15 -26.10 -10.55
CA ALA A 207 -13.84 -25.36 -11.78
C ALA A 207 -12.33 -25.31 -12.08
N LEU A 208 -11.48 -25.20 -11.05
CA LEU A 208 -10.03 -25.19 -11.25
C LEU A 208 -9.46 -26.55 -11.65
N VAL A 209 -9.97 -27.63 -11.05
CA VAL A 209 -9.54 -28.98 -11.40
C VAL A 209 -9.88 -29.25 -12.88
N GLU A 210 -11.06 -28.79 -13.33
CA GLU A 210 -11.45 -28.85 -14.75
C GLU A 210 -10.59 -27.94 -15.65
N ASP A 211 -10.34 -26.68 -15.26
CA ASP A 211 -9.56 -25.73 -16.08
C ASP A 211 -8.08 -26.13 -16.24
N ILE A 212 -7.47 -26.73 -15.21
CA ILE A 212 -6.06 -27.15 -15.24
C ILE A 212 -5.88 -28.48 -15.99
N ASP A 213 -6.86 -29.38 -15.96
CA ASP A 213 -6.87 -30.57 -16.82
C ASP A 213 -6.89 -30.20 -18.32
N ILE A 214 -7.38 -29.01 -18.68
CA ILE A 214 -7.57 -28.58 -20.07
C ILE A 214 -6.37 -27.78 -20.61
N LEU A 215 -5.61 -27.04 -19.77
CA LEU A 215 -4.68 -26.01 -20.26
C LEU A 215 -3.19 -26.37 -20.24
N ASP A 216 -2.71 -27.26 -19.35
CA ASP A 216 -1.28 -27.60 -19.29
C ASP A 216 -1.02 -29.02 -18.73
N ASN A 217 -0.93 -30.01 -19.62
CA ASN A 217 -0.34 -31.33 -19.41
C ASN A 217 -0.87 -32.22 -18.25
N GLY A 218 -2.04 -31.93 -17.67
CA GLY A 218 -2.71 -32.86 -16.74
C GLY A 218 -1.95 -33.11 -15.43
N VAL A 219 -1.31 -32.07 -14.87
CA VAL A 219 -0.66 -32.16 -13.56
C VAL A 219 -1.74 -32.39 -12.48
N PRO A 220 -1.69 -33.51 -11.73
CA PRO A 220 -2.74 -33.83 -10.76
C PRO A 220 -2.70 -32.87 -9.57
N ILE A 221 -3.81 -32.15 -9.37
CA ILE A 221 -3.99 -31.26 -8.21
C ILE A 221 -4.76 -31.99 -7.12
N ALA A 222 -4.15 -32.08 -5.93
CA ALA A 222 -4.83 -32.59 -4.76
C ALA A 222 -5.47 -31.45 -3.98
N VAL A 223 -6.79 -31.52 -3.72
CA VAL A 223 -7.43 -30.61 -2.77
C VAL A 223 -7.48 -31.27 -1.39
N ARG A 224 -7.08 -30.54 -0.34
CA ARG A 224 -7.07 -31.02 1.04
C ARG A 224 -7.79 -30.04 1.95
N LYS A 225 -8.64 -30.60 2.83
CA LYS A 225 -9.30 -29.84 3.87
C LYS A 225 -8.35 -29.71 5.07
N CYS A 226 -8.00 -28.49 5.45
CA CYS A 226 -7.20 -28.23 6.64
C CYS A 226 -7.48 -26.81 7.14
N ASP A 227 -7.66 -26.67 8.45
CA ASP A 227 -7.51 -25.39 9.12
C ASP A 227 -6.05 -25.22 9.56
N VAL A 228 -5.32 -24.36 8.87
CA VAL A 228 -3.89 -24.12 9.13
C VAL A 228 -3.62 -23.43 10.47
N SER A 229 -4.64 -22.88 11.14
CA SER A 229 -4.54 -22.37 12.50
C SER A 229 -4.56 -23.49 13.55
N ASN A 230 -4.96 -24.71 13.18
CA ASN A 230 -4.98 -25.88 14.05
C ASN A 230 -3.71 -26.71 13.83
N GLN A 231 -2.86 -26.76 14.85
CA GLN A 231 -1.58 -27.45 14.78
C GLN A 231 -1.70 -28.95 14.43
N ALA A 232 -2.63 -29.67 15.07
CA ALA A 232 -2.79 -31.11 14.83
C ALA A 232 -3.23 -31.39 13.40
N GLN A 233 -4.20 -30.63 12.86
CA GLN A 233 -4.63 -30.77 11.47
C GLN A 233 -3.49 -30.49 10.49
N LEU A 234 -2.64 -29.51 10.81
CA LEU A 234 -1.53 -29.14 9.96
C LEU A 234 -0.43 -30.20 9.97
N GLU A 235 -0.09 -30.75 11.14
CA GLU A 235 0.84 -31.87 11.29
C GLU A 235 0.35 -33.11 10.50
N ASP A 236 -0.93 -33.45 10.62
CA ASP A 236 -1.56 -34.54 9.87
C ASP A 236 -1.49 -34.31 8.35
N LEU A 237 -1.74 -33.07 7.90
CA LEU A 237 -1.63 -32.71 6.48
C LEU A 237 -0.20 -32.90 5.96
N ILE A 238 0.79 -32.36 6.67
CA ILE A 238 2.19 -32.43 6.25
C ILE A 238 2.68 -33.89 6.25
N ASN A 239 2.37 -34.66 7.29
CA ASN A 239 2.69 -36.08 7.36
C ASN A 239 2.03 -36.88 6.22
N GLY A 240 0.76 -36.57 5.91
CA GLY A 240 0.04 -37.20 4.80
C GLY A 240 0.65 -36.91 3.42
N ILE A 241 1.14 -35.69 3.19
CA ILE A 241 1.84 -35.31 1.96
C ILE A 241 3.18 -36.07 1.87
N GLN A 242 3.98 -36.05 2.94
CA GLN A 242 5.29 -36.72 2.97
C GLN A 242 5.18 -38.24 2.79
N GLY A 243 4.07 -38.85 3.18
CA GLY A 243 3.83 -40.29 3.00
C GLY A 243 3.37 -40.70 1.59
N THR A 244 2.93 -39.76 0.74
CA THR A 244 2.27 -40.08 -0.55
C THR A 244 2.83 -39.33 -1.76
N MET A 245 3.62 -38.28 -1.54
CA MET A 245 4.17 -37.42 -2.58
C MET A 245 5.68 -37.18 -2.31
N PRO A 246 6.43 -36.67 -3.29
CA PRO A 246 7.82 -36.26 -3.05
C PRO A 246 7.93 -35.27 -1.89
N PRO A 247 9.12 -35.12 -1.27
CA PRO A 247 9.32 -34.27 -0.11
C PRO A 247 8.63 -32.93 -0.29
N THR A 248 7.81 -32.55 0.68
CA THR A 248 7.15 -31.26 0.68
C THR A 248 8.21 -30.19 0.69
N LYS A 249 8.40 -29.51 -0.45
CA LYS A 249 9.16 -28.26 -0.50
C LYS A 249 8.20 -27.14 -0.15
N ASP A 250 7.72 -27.24 1.09
CA ASP A 250 6.93 -26.29 1.89
C ASP A 250 5.65 -25.72 1.30
N VAL A 251 4.63 -25.53 2.15
CA VAL A 251 3.78 -24.33 2.31
C VAL A 251 2.89 -24.57 3.55
N SER A 252 3.24 -24.01 4.71
CA SER A 252 2.26 -23.61 5.75
C SER A 252 2.83 -22.74 6.88
N TRP A 253 1.92 -22.01 7.54
CA TRP A 253 2.03 -21.00 8.61
C TRP A 253 2.80 -21.41 9.90
N CYS A 254 3.43 -22.59 9.96
CA CYS A 254 4.06 -23.08 11.17
C CYS A 254 5.55 -22.69 11.23
N HIS A 255 5.88 -21.87 12.22
CA HIS A 255 7.24 -21.44 12.56
C HIS A 255 8.17 -22.61 12.96
N ASN A 256 7.61 -23.78 13.29
CA ASN A 256 8.32 -24.91 13.89
C ASN A 256 8.57 -26.08 12.94
N ALA A 257 8.26 -25.94 11.65
CA ALA A 257 8.49 -27.00 10.68
C ALA A 257 9.95 -26.99 10.15
N PRO A 258 10.54 -28.18 9.86
CA PRO A 258 11.97 -28.31 9.52
C PRO A 258 12.36 -27.59 8.22
N ARG A 259 13.67 -27.32 8.06
CA ARG A 259 14.31 -26.51 6.99
C ARG A 259 13.62 -26.61 5.62
N PHE A 260 13.03 -25.49 5.19
CA PHE A 260 12.42 -25.31 3.88
C PHE A 260 13.33 -24.51 2.95
N GLU A 261 13.28 -24.80 1.63
CA GLU A 261 13.97 -24.03 0.59
C GLU A 261 13.22 -22.74 0.19
N TYR A 262 11.89 -22.69 0.36
CA TYR A 262 11.07 -21.50 0.08
C TYR A 262 9.94 -21.39 1.11
N PHE A 263 9.80 -20.24 1.77
CA PHE A 263 8.68 -19.95 2.69
C PHE A 263 8.16 -18.57 2.34
N ILE A 264 7.07 -18.52 1.57
CA ILE A 264 6.51 -17.26 1.05
C ILE A 264 5.18 -16.98 1.73
N MET A 265 5.04 -15.79 2.29
CA MET A 265 3.79 -15.29 2.82
C MET A 265 3.32 -14.10 1.98
N LEU A 266 2.01 -14.06 1.71
CA LEU A 266 1.40 -12.92 1.08
C LEU A 266 0.88 -12.00 2.17
N ALA A 267 1.48 -10.81 2.25
CA ALA A 267 0.98 -9.71 3.04
C ALA A 267 0.34 -8.69 2.10
N SER A 268 0.07 -7.50 2.61
CA SER A 268 -0.63 -6.47 1.85
C SER A 268 0.05 -5.13 2.04
N LEU A 269 0.15 -4.37 0.95
CA LEU A 269 0.61 -2.99 0.96
C LEU A 269 -0.15 -2.13 2.00
N TYR A 270 -1.39 -2.49 2.34
CA TYR A 270 -2.18 -1.82 3.36
C TYR A 270 -1.63 -1.94 4.80
N SER A 271 -0.63 -2.80 5.04
CA SER A 271 0.18 -2.84 6.27
C SER A 271 1.08 -1.60 6.41
N ILE A 272 1.55 -1.06 5.28
CA ILE A 272 2.47 0.07 5.21
C ILE A 272 1.71 1.40 5.16
N VAL A 273 0.64 1.47 4.35
CA VAL A 273 -0.10 2.73 4.13
C VAL A 273 -1.23 2.93 5.16
N GLY A 274 -1.69 1.85 5.80
CA GLY A 274 -2.83 1.86 6.70
C GLY A 274 -4.18 2.10 5.98
N THR A 275 -5.27 1.53 6.50
CA THR A 275 -6.62 1.76 5.95
C THR A 275 -7.65 1.82 7.08
N ARG A 276 -8.51 2.84 7.04
CA ARG A 276 -9.55 3.08 8.06
C ARG A 276 -10.50 1.88 8.10
N GLY A 277 -10.74 1.35 9.31
CA GLY A 277 -11.59 0.17 9.52
C GLY A 277 -10.88 -1.18 9.34
N GLN A 278 -9.61 -1.21 8.95
CA GLN A 278 -8.83 -2.42 8.72
C GLN A 278 -7.65 -2.59 9.69
N ALA A 279 -7.75 -2.05 10.91
CA ALA A 279 -6.66 -2.08 11.90
C ALA A 279 -6.21 -3.52 12.23
N ALA A 280 -7.15 -4.46 12.38
CA ALA A 280 -6.81 -5.87 12.60
C ALA A 280 -6.08 -6.49 11.40
N TYR A 281 -6.50 -6.16 10.17
CA TYR A 281 -5.86 -6.62 8.94
C TYR A 281 -4.44 -6.07 8.80
N ALA A 282 -4.25 -4.77 9.03
CA ALA A 282 -2.92 -4.14 9.05
C ALA A 282 -2.01 -4.80 10.10
N ALA A 283 -2.50 -5.00 11.33
CA ALA A 283 -1.74 -5.66 12.39
C ALA A 283 -1.34 -7.11 12.04
N THR A 284 -2.21 -7.88 11.38
CA THR A 284 -1.88 -9.23 10.90
C THR A 284 -0.77 -9.19 9.85
N ASN A 285 -0.84 -8.28 8.88
CA ASN A 285 0.19 -8.17 7.85
C ASN A 285 1.54 -7.70 8.43
N THR A 286 1.54 -6.71 9.34
CA THR A 286 2.75 -6.32 10.07
C THR A 286 3.34 -7.46 10.91
N PHE A 287 2.49 -8.32 11.48
CA PHE A 287 2.95 -9.53 12.16
C PHE A 287 3.62 -10.52 11.18
N ILE A 288 3.07 -10.70 9.98
CA ILE A 288 3.66 -11.55 8.92
C ILE A 288 5.04 -11.04 8.50
N ASP A 289 5.20 -9.72 8.34
CA ASP A 289 6.48 -9.08 8.05
C ASP A 289 7.49 -9.32 9.17
N SER A 290 7.06 -9.12 10.42
CA SER A 290 7.87 -9.33 11.61
C SER A 290 8.26 -10.80 11.79
N LEU A 291 7.36 -11.73 11.49
CA LEU A 291 7.62 -13.17 11.50
C LEU A 291 8.66 -13.56 10.45
N THR A 292 8.63 -12.93 9.27
CA THR A 292 9.65 -13.11 8.24
C THR A 292 11.02 -12.66 8.73
N ALA A 293 11.10 -11.47 9.33
CA ALA A 293 12.33 -10.97 9.92
C ALA A 293 12.84 -11.89 11.04
N PHE A 294 11.95 -12.37 11.91
CA PHE A 294 12.27 -13.32 12.97
C PHE A 294 12.83 -14.63 12.41
N ARG A 295 12.19 -15.23 11.40
CA ARG A 295 12.69 -16.47 10.76
C ARG A 295 14.07 -16.27 10.13
N ARG A 296 14.27 -15.16 9.41
CA ARG A 296 15.58 -14.82 8.83
C ARG A 296 16.66 -14.67 9.92
N SER A 297 16.31 -14.11 11.08
CA SER A 297 17.24 -14.02 12.23
C SER A 297 17.69 -15.38 12.76
N GLN A 298 16.89 -16.43 12.54
CA GLN A 298 17.19 -17.82 12.91
C GLN A 298 17.85 -18.61 11.77
N ASN A 299 18.33 -17.93 10.71
CA ASN A 299 18.85 -18.54 9.48
C ASN A 299 17.84 -19.49 8.79
N LEU A 300 16.55 -19.21 8.94
CA LEU A 300 15.49 -19.89 8.21
C LEU A 300 15.08 -19.04 7.00
N LEU A 301 14.82 -19.70 5.87
CA LEU A 301 14.30 -19.04 4.68
C LEU A 301 12.87 -18.58 4.94
N ALA A 302 12.60 -17.32 4.57
CA ALA A 302 11.29 -16.68 4.63
C ALA A 302 11.30 -15.45 3.72
N SER A 303 10.20 -15.22 3.02
CA SER A 303 9.94 -13.99 2.28
C SER A 303 8.48 -13.59 2.46
N THR A 304 8.24 -12.29 2.53
CA THR A 304 6.90 -11.73 2.48
C THR A 304 6.80 -10.81 1.29
N ILE A 305 5.65 -10.84 0.63
CA ILE A 305 5.33 -9.98 -0.50
C ILE A 305 4.12 -9.14 -0.08
N ASP A 306 4.32 -7.84 0.05
CA ASP A 306 3.25 -6.87 0.31
C ASP A 306 2.52 -6.56 -0.99
N ILE A 307 1.40 -7.23 -1.21
CA ILE A 307 0.67 -7.09 -2.46
C ILE A 307 -0.36 -5.96 -2.38
N GLY A 308 -0.44 -5.18 -3.47
CA GLY A 308 -1.51 -4.20 -3.71
C GLY A 308 -2.82 -4.84 -4.18
N SER A 309 -3.73 -4.02 -4.71
CA SER A 309 -5.02 -4.51 -5.22
C SER A 309 -4.88 -5.17 -6.59
N PHE A 310 -5.57 -6.30 -6.79
CA PHE A 310 -5.70 -7.00 -8.07
C PHE A 310 -7.09 -6.78 -8.67
N GLU A 311 -7.16 -6.55 -9.99
CA GLU A 311 -8.43 -6.35 -10.72
C GLU A 311 -9.06 -7.67 -11.19
N ASP A 312 -8.24 -8.68 -11.52
CA ASP A 312 -8.69 -9.90 -12.20
C ASP A 312 -9.00 -11.06 -11.23
N VAL A 313 -8.32 -11.11 -10.06
CA VAL A 313 -8.48 -12.16 -9.05
C VAL A 313 -8.44 -11.62 -7.62
N GLY A 314 -9.11 -12.30 -6.68
CA GLY A 314 -9.11 -11.94 -5.26
C GLY A 314 -10.33 -11.15 -4.80
N CYS A 315 -10.33 -10.71 -3.54
CA CYS A 315 -11.51 -10.11 -2.87
C CYS A 315 -12.05 -8.86 -3.60
N VAL A 316 -11.18 -8.08 -4.24
CA VAL A 316 -11.56 -6.88 -5.01
C VAL A 316 -12.22 -7.24 -6.34
N ALA A 317 -11.79 -8.32 -6.99
CA ALA A 317 -12.44 -8.83 -8.20
C ALA A 317 -13.82 -9.44 -7.89
N GLU A 318 -14.02 -9.96 -6.68
CA GLU A 318 -15.29 -10.53 -6.20
C GLU A 318 -16.23 -9.49 -5.59
N ALA A 319 -15.79 -8.23 -5.43
CA ALA A 319 -16.58 -7.13 -4.87
C ALA A 319 -17.36 -6.33 -5.93
N GLU A 320 -18.40 -5.62 -5.50
CA GLU A 320 -19.29 -4.81 -6.36
C GLU A 320 -18.55 -3.83 -7.28
N GLN A 321 -19.16 -3.60 -8.44
CA GLN A 321 -18.66 -2.90 -9.61
C GLN A 321 -18.10 -1.49 -9.33
N GLU A 322 -18.52 -0.85 -8.23
CA GLU A 322 -18.07 0.49 -7.81
C GLU A 322 -16.63 0.51 -7.26
N LEU A 323 -16.13 -0.57 -6.65
CA LEU A 323 -14.75 -0.64 -6.15
C LEU A 323 -13.72 -0.76 -7.28
N ARG A 324 -14.07 -1.45 -8.37
CA ARG A 324 -13.21 -1.64 -9.55
C ARG A 324 -12.87 -0.33 -10.25
N VAL A 325 -13.81 0.61 -10.32
CA VAL A 325 -13.61 1.92 -10.98
C VAL A 325 -12.58 2.77 -10.22
N VAL A 326 -12.59 2.72 -8.90
CA VAL A 326 -11.69 3.51 -8.03
C VAL A 326 -10.24 3.01 -8.12
N PHE A 327 -10.04 1.70 -8.22
CA PHE A 327 -8.70 1.11 -8.35
C PHE A 327 -8.08 1.30 -9.74
N SER A 328 -8.91 1.38 -10.79
CA SER A 328 -8.43 1.61 -12.15
C SER A 328 -7.69 2.95 -12.34
N HIS A 329 -8.02 3.95 -11.51
CA HIS A 329 -7.46 5.31 -11.59
C HIS A 329 -6.21 5.54 -10.72
N LEU A 330 -5.92 4.67 -9.74
CA LEU A 330 -4.83 4.86 -8.77
C LEU A 330 -3.56 4.03 -9.05
N ALA A 331 -3.64 2.97 -9.87
CA ALA A 331 -2.52 2.08 -10.14
C ALA A 331 -1.96 2.27 -11.57
N ARG A 332 -0.94 3.13 -11.72
CA ARG A 332 -0.20 3.29 -12.99
C ARG A 332 0.93 2.29 -13.19
N ASP A 333 1.33 1.54 -12.16
CA ASP A 333 2.26 0.42 -12.30
C ASP A 333 1.48 -0.89 -12.05
N ARG A 334 1.03 -1.53 -13.13
CA ARG A 334 0.24 -2.77 -13.07
C ARG A 334 1.11 -3.99 -13.33
N ILE A 335 0.95 -5.02 -12.50
CA ILE A 335 1.29 -6.40 -12.85
C ILE A 335 0.02 -7.00 -13.48
N GLN A 336 0.02 -7.14 -14.79
CA GLN A 336 -0.94 -7.99 -15.50
C GLN A 336 -0.36 -9.40 -15.56
N GLU A 337 -1.16 -10.44 -15.29
CA GLU A 337 -0.80 -11.78 -15.75
C GLU A 337 -0.90 -11.78 -17.28
N LYS A 338 0.25 -11.89 -17.94
CA LYS A 338 0.34 -12.41 -19.30
C LYS A 338 0.74 -13.87 -19.22
#